data_AF-A0A957B391-F1
#
_entry.id   AF-A0A957B391-F1
#
_cell.length_a   1.000
_cell.length_b   1.000
_cell.length_c   1.000
_cell.angle_alpha   90.00
_cell.angle_beta   90.00
_cell.angle_gamma   90.00
#
_symmetry.space_group_name_H-M   'P 1'
#
loop_
_entity.id
_entity.type
_entity.pdbx_description
1 polymer ?
#
loop_
_entity_poly.entity_id
_entity_poly.type
_entity_poly.pdbx_seq_one_letter_code
_entity_poly.pdbx_strand_id
1 'polypeptide(L)'
;MYREKRVLILLALLTLAVVTSGCGIIDWLAPTEEPIIADQPGMIIFDAEEDSDMLRAYYWLFPEDTEFWTPSRDDILALGENATRFLQTDDVTQFHPDLWARYDDYWRQYVGFVRDGQRLIYANYFCRAGAGWLDRLLEVADGGDCYFQLTYDVDSQSFVNWYVNGEA
;
A
#
# COMPACT_ATOMS: atom_id res chain seq x y z
N MET A 1 -78.80 -22.51 40.60
CA MET A 1 -79.74 -22.37 39.48
C MET A 1 -78.99 -21.70 38.33
N TYR A 2 -78.91 -22.40 37.19
CA TYR A 2 -78.39 -21.97 35.87
C TYR A 2 -76.88 -21.70 35.70
N ARG A 3 -76.18 -22.07 34.63
CA ARG A 3 -76.12 -23.21 33.67
C ARG A 3 -74.92 -22.89 32.78
N GLU A 4 -74.13 -23.90 32.42
CA GLU A 4 -73.01 -23.84 31.48
C GLU A 4 -73.34 -23.13 30.15
N LYS A 5 -72.31 -22.57 29.48
CA LYS A 5 -72.08 -22.76 28.03
C LYS A 5 -70.62 -22.50 27.65
N ARG A 6 -70.01 -23.57 27.13
CA ARG A 6 -68.70 -23.63 26.46
C ARG A 6 -68.75 -22.86 25.14
N VAL A 7 -67.69 -22.14 24.77
CA VAL A 7 -67.28 -21.97 23.36
C VAL A 7 -65.75 -21.95 23.30
N LEU A 8 -65.19 -23.02 22.72
CA LEU A 8 -63.82 -23.08 22.19
C LEU A 8 -63.69 -22.11 21.01
N ILE A 9 -62.66 -21.25 20.98
CA ILE A 9 -62.14 -20.68 19.73
C ILE A 9 -60.59 -20.70 19.77
N LEU A 10 -60.08 -21.74 19.11
CA LEU A 10 -58.93 -21.80 18.18
C LEU A 10 -57.69 -20.89 18.38
N LEU A 11 -56.59 -21.58 18.69
CA LEU A 11 -55.21 -21.43 18.19
C LEU A 11 -54.98 -20.43 17.03
N ALA A 12 -54.03 -19.52 17.24
CA ALA A 12 -53.02 -19.19 16.25
C ALA A 12 -51.74 -18.72 16.97
N LEU A 13 -50.84 -19.68 17.23
CA LEU A 13 -49.43 -19.41 17.56
C LEU A 13 -48.75 -18.95 16.27
N LEU A 14 -48.31 -17.69 16.22
CA LEU A 14 -47.37 -17.21 15.21
C LEU A 14 -46.11 -16.71 15.94
N THR A 15 -45.32 -17.66 16.45
CA THR A 15 -43.94 -17.38 16.85
C THR A 15 -43.11 -17.29 15.58
N LEU A 16 -42.86 -16.06 15.12
CA LEU A 16 -41.88 -15.78 14.08
C LEU A 16 -40.48 -15.98 14.69
N ALA A 17 -39.97 -17.21 14.60
CA ALA A 17 -38.57 -17.49 14.88
C ALA A 17 -37.74 -16.98 13.70
N VAL A 18 -37.29 -15.72 13.78
CA VAL A 18 -36.27 -15.21 12.88
C VAL A 18 -34.94 -15.79 13.36
N VAL A 19 -34.53 -16.90 12.74
CA VAL A 19 -33.15 -17.38 12.82
C VAL A 19 -32.32 -16.44 11.95
N THR A 20 -31.86 -15.33 12.53
CA THR A 20 -30.74 -14.61 11.94
C THR A 20 -29.50 -15.43 12.23
N SER A 21 -29.15 -16.32 11.29
CA SER A 21 -27.81 -16.88 11.22
C SER A 21 -26.83 -15.70 11.23
N GLY A 22 -26.14 -15.55 12.36
CA GLY A 22 -25.07 -14.59 12.51
C GLY A 22 -23.96 -14.86 11.50
N CYS A 23 -23.31 -13.77 11.09
CA CYS A 23 -22.24 -13.66 10.10
C CYS A 23 -22.69 -13.86 8.65
N GLY A 24 -22.92 -12.75 7.95
CA GLY A 24 -23.10 -12.77 6.50
C GLY A 24 -23.57 -11.46 5.87
N ILE A 25 -23.93 -10.45 6.68
CA ILE A 25 -24.49 -9.18 6.16
C ILE A 25 -23.63 -7.95 6.51
N ILE A 26 -22.47 -8.13 7.18
CA ILE A 26 -21.63 -6.98 7.60
C ILE A 26 -20.37 -6.81 6.76
N ASP A 27 -19.96 -7.79 5.94
CA ASP A 27 -18.77 -7.61 5.06
C ASP A 27 -19.02 -6.63 3.91
N TRP A 28 -20.27 -6.40 3.50
CA TRP A 28 -20.59 -5.53 2.36
C TRP A 28 -20.62 -4.03 2.70
N LEU A 29 -20.34 -3.68 3.97
CA LEU A 29 -20.20 -2.30 4.44
C LEU A 29 -18.77 -1.98 4.89
N ALA A 30 -17.81 -2.90 4.69
CA ALA A 30 -16.42 -2.52 4.77
C ALA A 30 -16.21 -1.42 3.72
N PRO A 31 -15.83 -0.19 4.11
CA PRO A 31 -15.43 0.80 3.12
C PRO A 31 -14.35 0.14 2.27
N THR A 32 -14.49 0.16 0.96
CA THR A 32 -13.35 -0.04 0.07
C THR A 32 -12.32 0.97 0.54
N GLU A 33 -11.27 0.52 1.21
CA GLU A 33 -10.19 1.41 1.61
C GLU A 33 -9.72 2.05 0.32
N GLU A 34 -10.01 3.35 0.15
CA GLU A 34 -9.44 4.10 -0.95
C GLU A 34 -7.94 3.85 -0.89
N PRO A 35 -7.25 3.63 -2.03
CA PRO A 35 -5.82 3.36 -2.02
C PRO A 35 -5.17 4.38 -1.11
N ILE A 36 -4.27 3.94 -0.22
CA ILE A 36 -3.60 4.81 0.74
C ILE A 36 -2.73 5.78 -0.07
N ILE A 37 -3.36 6.82 -0.61
CA ILE A 37 -2.73 8.02 -1.10
C ILE A 37 -2.25 8.67 0.18
N ALA A 38 -0.97 8.44 0.53
CA ALA A 38 -0.28 9.30 1.48
C ALA A 38 -0.66 10.72 1.10
N ASP A 39 -1.19 11.52 2.03
CA ASP A 39 -2.05 12.72 1.85
C ASP A 39 -1.63 13.79 0.82
N GLN A 40 -0.54 13.58 0.09
CA GLN A 40 -0.02 14.33 -1.04
C GLN A 40 -0.39 13.68 -2.39
N PRO A 41 -0.90 14.45 -3.36
CA PRO A 41 -1.11 13.96 -4.71
C PRO A 41 0.20 13.44 -5.32
N GLY A 42 0.12 12.32 -6.03
CA GLY A 42 1.26 11.73 -6.74
C GLY A 42 1.96 10.59 -6.01
N MET A 43 1.40 10.06 -4.92
CA MET A 43 1.93 8.90 -4.20
C MET A 43 0.94 7.73 -4.20
N ILE A 44 1.46 6.51 -4.26
CA ILE A 44 0.69 5.28 -4.03
C ILE A 44 1.50 4.28 -3.20
N ILE A 45 0.83 3.64 -2.26
CA ILE A 45 1.32 2.45 -1.56
C ILE A 45 0.60 1.25 -2.19
N PHE A 46 1.36 0.30 -2.72
CA PHE A 46 0.79 -0.96 -3.21
C PHE A 46 0.45 -1.86 -2.02
N ASP A 47 -0.74 -2.43 -2.05
CA ASP A 47 -1.22 -3.34 -1.01
C ASP A 47 -0.69 -4.75 -1.24
N ALA A 48 -0.11 -5.34 -0.19
CA ALA A 48 0.52 -6.65 -0.31
C ALA A 48 -0.47 -7.78 -0.59
N GLU A 49 -1.73 -7.67 -0.16
CA GLU A 49 -2.74 -8.70 -0.42
C GLU A 49 -3.26 -8.56 -1.86
N GLU A 50 -3.64 -7.36 -2.26
CA GLU A 50 -4.27 -7.10 -3.56
C GLU A 50 -3.27 -7.11 -4.72
N ASP A 51 -2.06 -6.59 -4.50
CA ASP A 51 -1.10 -6.33 -5.57
C ASP A 51 0.00 -7.40 -5.69
N SER A 52 0.07 -8.40 -4.80
CA SER A 52 1.19 -9.36 -4.78
C SER A 52 1.42 -10.08 -6.11
N ASP A 53 0.36 -10.47 -6.83
CA ASP A 53 0.49 -11.13 -8.12
C ASP A 53 1.10 -10.21 -9.19
N MET A 54 0.74 -8.92 -9.17
CA MET A 54 1.36 -7.91 -10.03
C MET A 54 2.81 -7.69 -9.64
N LEU A 55 3.11 -7.57 -8.34
CA LEU A 55 4.47 -7.35 -7.84
C LEU A 55 5.40 -8.52 -8.17
N ARG A 56 4.90 -9.76 -8.13
CA ARG A 56 5.66 -10.96 -8.54
C ARG A 56 6.05 -10.97 -10.02
N ALA A 57 5.37 -10.21 -10.88
CA ALA A 57 5.78 -10.05 -12.27
C ALA A 57 7.15 -9.34 -12.39
N TYR A 58 7.56 -8.59 -11.36
CA TYR A 58 8.86 -7.92 -11.26
C TYR A 58 9.89 -8.81 -10.57
N TYR A 59 10.03 -10.05 -11.04
CA TYR A 59 10.87 -11.09 -10.41
C TYR A 59 12.35 -10.70 -10.25
N TRP A 60 12.82 -9.76 -11.07
CA TRP A 60 14.18 -9.21 -11.01
C TRP A 60 14.40 -8.29 -9.80
N LEU A 61 13.33 -7.67 -9.31
CA LEU A 61 13.32 -6.82 -8.13
C LEU A 61 12.86 -7.60 -6.88
N PHE A 62 11.85 -8.45 -7.05
CA PHE A 62 11.25 -9.29 -6.02
C PHE A 62 11.32 -10.76 -6.42
N PRO A 63 12.31 -11.53 -5.95
CA PRO A 63 12.37 -12.98 -6.16
C PRO A 63 11.07 -13.70 -5.78
N GLU A 64 10.83 -14.89 -6.34
CA GLU A 64 9.57 -15.64 -6.21
C GLU A 64 9.11 -15.87 -4.76
N ASP A 65 10.06 -16.05 -3.84
CA ASP A 65 9.85 -16.28 -2.41
C ASP A 65 9.75 -15.00 -1.58
N THR A 66 9.70 -13.83 -2.21
CA THR A 66 9.53 -12.55 -1.53
C THR A 66 8.19 -12.52 -0.80
N GLU A 67 8.25 -12.29 0.51
CA GLU A 67 7.09 -11.95 1.31
C GLU A 67 6.83 -10.44 1.22
N PHE A 68 5.59 -10.07 0.92
CA PHE A 68 5.14 -8.69 0.84
C PHE A 68 4.38 -8.29 2.11
N TRP A 69 4.44 -7.01 2.46
CA TRP A 69 3.64 -6.41 3.52
C TRP A 69 3.25 -4.99 3.11
N THR A 70 2.10 -4.48 3.57
CA THR A 70 1.64 -3.13 3.20
C THR A 70 2.23 -2.07 4.14
N PRO A 71 3.06 -1.11 3.65
CA PRO A 71 3.51 0.05 4.42
C PRO A 71 2.37 0.85 5.01
N SER A 72 2.50 1.20 6.29
CA SER A 72 1.59 2.17 6.89
C SER A 72 1.93 3.58 6.44
N ARG A 73 0.97 4.50 6.61
CA ARG A 73 1.20 5.93 6.39
C ARG A 73 2.38 6.47 7.20
N ASP A 74 2.53 6.04 8.44
CA ASP A 74 3.62 6.49 9.32
C ASP A 74 4.99 5.98 8.84
N ASP A 75 5.04 4.76 8.28
CA ASP A 75 6.26 4.24 7.66
C ASP A 75 6.70 5.12 6.48
N ILE A 76 5.76 5.55 5.64
CA ILE A 76 6.04 6.42 4.49
C ILE A 76 6.47 7.83 4.92
N LEU A 77 5.86 8.39 5.97
CA LEU A 77 6.30 9.69 6.51
C LEU A 77 7.71 9.62 7.08
N ALA A 78 8.03 8.58 7.84
CA ALA A 78 9.37 8.36 8.38
C ALA A 78 10.41 8.17 7.27
N LEU A 79 10.07 7.40 6.23
CA LEU A 79 10.91 7.27 5.04
C LEU A 79 11.15 8.63 4.39
N GLY A 80 10.10 9.44 4.19
CA GLY A 80 10.21 10.73 3.51
C GLY A 80 11.09 11.75 4.23
N GLU A 81 10.97 11.84 5.55
CA GLU A 81 11.86 12.68 6.37
C GLU A 81 13.32 12.25 6.24
N ASN A 82 13.57 10.94 6.26
CA ASN A 82 14.93 10.41 6.14
C ASN A 82 15.47 10.55 4.72
N ALA A 83 14.62 10.39 3.69
CA ALA A 83 15.01 10.53 2.28
C ALA A 83 15.55 11.93 1.99
N THR A 84 14.88 12.97 2.49
CA THR A 84 15.34 14.35 2.32
C THR A 84 16.75 14.55 2.90
N ARG A 85 17.02 13.99 4.09
CA ARG A 85 18.35 14.06 4.71
C ARG A 85 19.39 13.22 3.95
N PHE A 86 19.00 12.03 3.52
CA PHE A 86 19.88 11.12 2.78
C PHE A 86 20.31 11.70 1.42
N LEU A 87 19.39 12.30 0.67
CA LEU A 87 19.67 12.90 -0.63
C LEU A 87 20.60 14.13 -0.55
N GLN A 88 20.81 14.68 0.64
CA GLN A 88 21.74 15.79 0.90
C GLN A 88 23.16 15.32 1.29
N THR A 89 23.38 14.01 1.41
CA THR A 89 24.71 13.47 1.75
C THR A 89 25.69 13.60 0.59
N ASP A 90 26.99 13.57 0.89
CA ASP A 90 28.05 13.61 -0.13
C ASP A 90 27.92 12.46 -1.13
N ASP A 91 27.52 11.27 -0.68
CA ASP A 91 27.33 10.07 -1.52
C ASP A 91 26.37 10.32 -2.68
N VAL A 92 25.31 11.09 -2.43
CA VAL A 92 24.30 11.45 -3.44
C VAL A 92 24.71 12.72 -4.19
N THR A 93 25.04 13.78 -3.46
CA THR A 93 25.24 15.12 -4.02
C THR A 93 26.51 15.23 -4.87
N GLN A 94 27.48 14.33 -4.70
CA GLN A 94 28.66 14.27 -5.57
C GLN A 94 28.28 14.04 -7.05
N PHE A 95 27.22 13.26 -7.31
CA PHE A 95 26.80 12.88 -8.65
C PHE A 95 25.47 13.53 -9.06
N HIS A 96 24.57 13.74 -8.10
CA HIS A 96 23.21 14.26 -8.32
C HIS A 96 22.90 15.42 -7.35
N PRO A 97 23.62 16.56 -7.45
CA PRO A 97 23.58 17.65 -6.47
C PRO A 97 22.20 18.31 -6.31
N ASP A 98 21.38 18.26 -7.36
CA ASP A 98 20.06 18.91 -7.41
C ASP A 98 18.90 17.94 -7.13
N LEU A 99 19.18 16.65 -6.88
CA LEU A 99 18.16 15.62 -6.70
C LEU A 99 17.28 15.92 -5.47
N TRP A 100 17.91 16.27 -4.35
CA TRP A 100 17.20 16.61 -3.11
C TRP A 100 16.31 17.86 -3.26
N ALA A 101 16.73 18.84 -4.09
CA ALA A 101 16.02 20.10 -4.24
C ALA A 101 14.66 19.92 -4.96
N ARG A 102 14.51 18.81 -5.70
CA ARG A 102 13.29 18.43 -6.42
C ARG A 102 12.51 17.32 -5.72
N TYR A 103 12.85 16.95 -4.49
CA TYR A 103 12.27 15.79 -3.80
C TYR A 103 10.74 15.77 -3.84
N ASP A 104 10.11 16.94 -3.62
CA ASP A 104 8.65 17.10 -3.59
C ASP A 104 7.99 17.14 -4.99
N ASP A 105 8.78 17.23 -6.06
CA ASP A 105 8.27 17.25 -7.44
C ASP A 105 8.05 15.83 -8.01
N TYR A 106 8.53 14.80 -7.33
CA TYR A 106 8.45 13.41 -7.79
C TYR A 106 7.14 12.75 -7.40
N TRP A 107 6.57 12.01 -8.36
CA TRP A 107 5.60 10.96 -8.09
C TRP A 107 6.30 9.74 -7.49
N ARG A 108 5.57 8.96 -6.69
CA ARG A 108 6.15 7.92 -5.85
C ARG A 108 5.29 6.67 -5.81
N GLN A 109 5.93 5.51 -5.89
CA GLN A 109 5.34 4.20 -5.66
C GLN A 109 6.09 3.52 -4.51
N TYR A 110 5.35 2.93 -3.58
CA TYR A 110 5.89 2.26 -2.41
C TYR A 110 5.46 0.80 -2.37
N VAL A 111 6.42 -0.09 -2.09
CA VAL A 111 6.19 -1.53 -1.91
C VAL A 111 6.91 -1.98 -0.65
N GLY A 112 6.17 -2.57 0.28
CA GLY A 112 6.75 -3.22 1.46
C GLY A 112 7.08 -4.68 1.15
N PHE A 113 8.29 -5.11 1.48
CA PHE A 113 8.74 -6.49 1.34
C PHE A 113 9.66 -6.91 2.48
N VAL A 114 9.82 -8.22 2.65
CA VAL A 114 10.74 -8.81 3.63
C VAL A 114 11.92 -9.45 2.91
N ARG A 115 13.13 -9.14 3.37
CA ARG A 115 14.37 -9.78 2.89
C ARG A 115 15.27 -10.07 4.08
N ASP A 116 15.72 -11.32 4.20
CA ASP A 116 16.57 -11.77 5.31
C ASP A 116 16.01 -11.42 6.71
N GLY A 117 14.67 -11.42 6.82
CA GLY A 117 13.96 -11.07 8.06
C GLY A 117 13.82 -9.56 8.34
N GLN A 118 14.31 -8.69 7.45
CA GLN A 118 14.17 -7.24 7.56
C GLN A 118 12.95 -6.74 6.80
N ARG A 119 12.19 -5.82 7.41
CA ARG A 119 11.09 -5.12 6.74
C ARG A 119 11.64 -3.94 5.96
N LEU A 120 11.58 -4.05 4.64
CA LEU A 120 12.09 -3.06 3.71
C LEU A 120 10.94 -2.39 2.95
N ILE A 121 11.17 -1.15 2.54
CA ILE A 121 10.31 -0.41 1.61
C ILE A 121 11.13 -0.07 0.38
N TYR A 122 10.67 -0.55 -0.78
CA TYR A 122 11.13 -0.06 -2.06
C TYR A 122 10.31 1.17 -2.43
N ALA A 123 10.99 2.29 -2.66
CA ALA A 123 10.40 3.56 -3.08
C ALA A 123 10.92 3.93 -4.47
N ASN A 124 10.03 3.98 -5.45
CA ASN A 124 10.33 4.39 -6.82
C ASN A 124 9.86 5.81 -7.05
N TYR A 125 10.77 6.69 -7.46
CA TYR A 125 10.53 8.12 -7.68
C TYR A 125 10.62 8.43 -9.17
N PHE A 126 9.66 9.20 -9.69
CA PHE A 126 9.64 9.57 -11.11
C PHE A 126 9.04 10.96 -11.39
N CYS A 127 9.58 11.66 -12.39
CA CYS A 127 9.19 13.02 -12.77
C CYS A 127 7.81 13.14 -13.46
N ARG A 128 7.24 12.05 -13.97
CA ARG A 128 5.98 12.09 -14.73
C ARG A 128 5.21 10.79 -14.58
N ALA A 129 3.97 10.89 -14.12
CA ALA A 129 3.02 9.79 -14.13
C ALA A 129 2.64 9.38 -15.57
N GLY A 130 2.98 8.16 -15.94
CA GLY A 130 2.48 7.52 -17.16
C GLY A 130 1.10 6.87 -16.96
N ALA A 131 0.51 6.35 -18.04
CA ALA A 131 -0.72 5.57 -17.93
C ALA A 131 -0.49 4.28 -17.12
N GLY A 132 -1.40 4.00 -16.18
CA GLY A 132 -1.37 2.81 -15.33
C GLY A 132 -0.34 2.83 -14.20
N TRP A 133 0.25 3.98 -13.87
CA TRP A 133 1.21 4.07 -12.75
C TRP A 133 0.58 3.78 -11.38
N LEU A 134 -0.74 3.85 -11.27
CA LEU A 134 -1.46 3.46 -10.05
C LEU A 134 -1.71 1.94 -9.99
N ASP A 135 -1.62 1.23 -11.12
CA ASP A 135 -2.03 -0.17 -11.22
C ASP A 135 -0.83 -1.13 -11.36
N ARG A 136 0.37 -0.58 -11.60
CA ARG A 136 1.60 -1.37 -11.79
C ARG A 136 2.84 -0.55 -11.49
N LEU A 137 3.93 -1.22 -11.08
CA LEU A 137 5.23 -0.57 -10.91
C LEU A 137 5.72 0.05 -12.23
N LEU A 138 6.13 1.31 -12.16
CA LEU A 138 6.68 2.02 -13.29
C LEU A 138 8.14 1.60 -13.47
N GLU A 139 8.39 0.79 -14.48
CA GLU A 139 9.74 0.39 -14.90
C GLU A 139 10.21 1.28 -16.05
N VAL A 140 11.37 1.89 -15.85
CA VAL A 140 12.05 2.72 -16.84
C VAL A 140 13.52 2.29 -16.85
N ALA A 141 14.12 2.14 -18.03
CA ALA A 141 15.52 1.75 -18.16
C ALA A 141 16.46 2.96 -18.00
N ASP A 142 16.14 4.06 -18.69
CA ASP A 142 16.93 5.30 -18.71
C ASP A 142 16.05 6.53 -18.48
N GLY A 143 16.61 7.57 -17.90
CA GLY A 143 15.97 8.87 -17.68
C GLY A 143 16.62 9.73 -16.61
N GLY A 144 17.84 9.36 -16.16
CA GLY A 144 18.65 10.16 -15.26
C GLY A 144 17.96 10.45 -13.94
N ASP A 145 18.22 11.64 -13.41
CA ASP A 145 17.65 12.12 -12.15
C ASP A 145 16.12 12.18 -12.16
N CYS A 146 15.45 12.00 -13.30
CA CYS A 146 14.00 11.90 -13.33
C CYS A 146 13.44 10.55 -12.88
N TYR A 147 14.29 9.54 -12.67
CA TYR A 147 13.91 8.22 -12.18
C TYR A 147 14.97 7.69 -11.23
N PHE A 148 14.60 7.49 -9.96
CA PHE A 148 15.51 6.93 -8.96
C PHE A 148 14.76 6.07 -7.96
N GLN A 149 15.49 5.18 -7.30
CA GLN A 149 14.94 4.27 -6.31
C GLN A 149 15.70 4.36 -5.00
N LEU A 150 14.96 4.23 -3.91
CA LEU A 150 15.49 4.06 -2.56
C LEU A 150 14.98 2.74 -1.99
N THR A 151 15.82 2.03 -1.24
CA THR A 151 15.40 0.91 -0.40
C THR A 151 15.65 1.27 1.05
N TYR A 152 14.57 1.37 1.83
CA TYR A 152 14.56 1.82 3.20
C TYR A 152 14.30 0.65 4.15
N ASP A 153 15.14 0.48 5.15
CA ASP A 153 14.92 -0.43 6.27
C ASP A 153 14.13 0.31 7.36
N VAL A 154 12.93 -0.20 7.65
CA VAL A 154 11.98 0.44 8.57
C VAL A 154 12.44 0.34 10.02
N ASP A 155 13.10 -0.77 10.38
CA ASP A 155 13.51 -1.04 11.76
C ASP A 155 14.74 -0.23 12.14
N SER A 156 15.71 -0.12 11.21
CA SER A 156 16.92 0.69 11.42
C SER A 156 16.78 2.15 11.01
N GLN A 157 15.68 2.50 10.34
CA GLN A 157 15.40 3.83 9.79
C GLN A 157 16.50 4.34 8.85
N SER A 158 17.06 3.44 8.01
CA SER A 158 18.20 3.75 7.15
C SER A 158 18.00 3.29 5.71
N PHE A 159 18.70 3.91 4.76
CA PHE A 159 18.71 3.46 3.37
C PHE A 159 19.81 2.42 3.16
N VAL A 160 19.41 1.24 2.70
CA VAL A 160 20.33 0.12 2.43
C VAL A 160 20.74 0.05 0.97
N ASN A 161 19.99 0.70 0.09
CA ASN A 161 20.33 0.81 -1.33
C ASN A 161 19.71 2.08 -1.93
N TRP A 162 20.36 2.63 -2.94
CA TRP A 162 19.82 3.67 -3.80
C TRP A 162 20.43 3.58 -5.20
N TYR A 163 19.69 4.02 -6.21
CA TYR A 163 20.15 4.03 -7.59
C TYR A 163 19.39 5.09 -8.39
N VAL A 164 20.08 5.73 -9.34
CA VAL A 164 19.50 6.63 -10.34
C VAL A 164 19.63 5.94 -11.69
N ASN A 165 18.54 5.91 -12.46
CA ASN A 165 18.53 5.29 -13.78
C ASN A 165 19.57 5.91 -14.72
N GLY A 166 19.99 5.16 -15.74
CA GLY A 166 20.95 5.62 -16.74
C GLY A 166 20.50 6.90 -17.46
N GLU A 167 21.45 7.62 -18.04
CA GLU A 167 21.18 8.76 -18.94
C GLU A 167 21.23 8.25 -20.39
N ALA A 168 20.23 8.61 -21.21
CA ALA A 168 20.14 8.24 -22.63
C ALA A 168 20.23 9.44 -23.57
#